data_AF-X0V7C0-F1
#
_entry.id   AF-X0V7C0-F1
#
_cell.length_a   1.000
_cell.length_b   1.000
_cell.length_c   1.000
_cell.angle_alpha   90.00
_cell.angle_beta   90.00
_cell.angle_gamma   90.00
#
_symmetry.space_group_name_H-M   'P 1'
#
loop_
_entity.id
_entity.type
_entity.pdbx_description
1 polymer ?
#
loop_
_entity_poly.entity_id
_entity_poly.type
_entity_poly.pdbx_seq_one_letter_code
_entity_poly.pdbx_strand_id
1 'polypeptide(L)'
;MDIDLITLRLKEMLGEERLEHSVNTSKVARRLAIKYNYNAGKAEVAGLLHDCAKDLDYKSLEKMVLKYSIQLDETIQKIPKLLHPLVGAAIAKKE
;
A
#
# COMPACT_ATOMS: atom_id res chain seq x y z
N MET A 1 -13.65 6.53 4.36
CA MET A 1 -12.76 6.46 3.20
C MET A 1 -13.56 5.94 2.04
N ASP A 2 -13.64 6.74 0.97
CA ASP A 2 -14.33 6.36 -0.25
C ASP A 2 -13.39 5.51 -1.11
N ILE A 3 -13.78 4.25 -1.37
CA ILE A 3 -12.97 3.30 -2.13
C ILE A 3 -12.76 3.78 -3.57
N ASP A 4 -13.74 4.46 -4.16
CA ASP A 4 -13.65 4.93 -5.54
C ASP A 4 -12.64 6.08 -5.64
N LEU A 5 -12.64 6.99 -4.66
CA LEU A 5 -11.67 8.08 -4.59
C LEU A 5 -10.23 7.56 -4.40
N ILE A 6 -10.04 6.56 -3.53
CA ILE A 6 -8.72 5.94 -3.32
C ILE A 6 -8.26 5.23 -4.60
N THR A 7 -9.15 4.50 -5.26
CA THR A 7 -8.85 3.78 -6.50
C THR A 7 -8.42 4.74 -7.60
N LEU A 8 -9.08 5.91 -7.71
CA LEU A 8 -8.71 6.95 -8.67
C LEU A 8 -7.29 7.48 -8.42
N ARG A 9 -6.92 7.73 -7.16
CA ARG A 9 -5.55 8.15 -6.81
C ARG A 9 -4.51 7.06 -7.10
N LEU A 10 -4.82 5.80 -6.79
CA LEU A 10 -3.91 4.69 -7.06
C LEU A 10 -3.63 4.52 -8.56
N LYS A 11 -4.59 4.84 -9.43
CA LYS A 11 -4.41 4.80 -10.88
C LYS A 11 -3.34 5.78 -11.39
N GLU A 12 -3.07 6.87 -10.65
CA GLU A 12 -2.00 7.82 -10.97
C GLU A 12 -0.62 7.37 -10.46
N MET A 13 -0.59 6.40 -9.54
CA MET A 13 0.62 5.96 -8.83
C MET A 13 1.12 4.58 -9.28
N LEU A 14 0.22 3.73 -9.77
CA LEU A 14 0.47 2.33 -10.07
C LEU A 14 0.25 2.06 -11.56
N GLY A 15 1.01 1.12 -12.10
CA GLY A 15 0.73 0.52 -13.39
C GLY A 15 -0.59 -0.28 -13.36
N GLU A 16 -1.15 -0.52 -14.54
CA GLU A 16 -2.47 -1.15 -14.72
C GLU A 16 -2.58 -2.52 -14.01
N GLU A 17 -1.59 -3.40 -14.21
CA GLU A 17 -1.56 -4.73 -13.58
C GLU A 17 -1.52 -4.64 -12.03
N ARG A 18 -0.78 -3.66 -11.49
CA ARG A 18 -0.64 -3.48 -10.04
C ARG A 18 -1.90 -2.88 -9.43
N LEU A 19 -2.56 -1.97 -10.14
CA LEU A 19 -3.87 -1.45 -9.74
C LEU A 19 -4.91 -2.58 -9.70
N GLU A 20 -4.97 -3.42 -10.74
CA GLU A 20 -5.87 -4.57 -10.78
C GLU A 20 -5.59 -5.54 -9.62
N HIS A 21 -4.32 -5.88 -9.38
CA HIS A 21 -3.89 -6.67 -8.23
C HIS A 21 -4.39 -6.09 -6.91
N SER A 22 -4.28 -4.77 -6.73
CA SER A 22 -4.70 -4.07 -5.51
C SER A 22 -6.23 -4.09 -5.32
N VAL A 23 -7.00 -3.86 -6.38
CA VAL A 23 -8.47 -3.94 -6.36
C VAL A 23 -8.93 -5.38 -6.05
N ASN A 24 -8.30 -6.38 -6.65
CA ASN A 24 -8.63 -7.78 -6.38
C ASN A 24 -8.24 -8.20 -4.95
N THR A 25 -7.08 -7.74 -4.45
CA THR A 25 -6.64 -7.94 -3.07
C THR A 25 -7.62 -7.31 -2.08
N SER A 26 -8.08 -6.08 -2.35
CA SER A 26 -9.10 -5.38 -1.56
C SER A 26 -10.39 -6.20 -1.43
N LYS A 27 -10.91 -6.71 -2.57
CA LYS A 27 -12.12 -7.56 -2.59
C LYS A 27 -11.93 -8.85 -1.79
N VAL A 28 -10.78 -9.51 -1.90
CA VAL A 28 -10.49 -10.74 -1.15
C VAL A 28 -10.33 -10.47 0.34
N ALA A 29 -9.61 -9.40 0.71
CA ALA A 29 -9.43 -8.99 2.09
C ALA A 29 -10.77 -8.72 2.78
N ARG A 30 -11.70 -8.03 2.10
CA ARG A 30 -13.07 -7.82 2.58
C ARG A 30 -13.81 -9.14 2.82
N ARG A 31 -13.76 -10.07 1.84
CA ARG A 31 -14.42 -11.39 1.96
C ARG A 31 -13.86 -12.20 3.12
N LEU A 32 -12.55 -12.21 3.31
CA LEU A 32 -11.89 -12.89 4.42
C LEU A 32 -12.28 -12.27 5.77
N ALA A 33 -12.31 -10.93 5.85
CA ALA A 33 -12.74 -10.25 7.07
C ALA A 33 -14.19 -10.58 7.45
N ILE A 34 -15.11 -10.63 6.49
CA ILE A 34 -16.50 -11.08 6.73
C ILE A 34 -16.50 -12.52 7.23
N LYS A 35 -15.78 -13.42 6.56
CA LYS A 35 -15.72 -14.85 6.91
C LYS A 35 -15.21 -15.10 8.33
N TYR A 36 -14.21 -14.33 8.75
CA TYR A 36 -13.55 -14.50 10.05
C TYR A 36 -14.00 -13.47 11.11
N ASN A 37 -15.12 -12.78 10.88
CA ASN A 37 -15.74 -11.83 11.81
C ASN A 37 -14.83 -10.65 12.23
N TYR A 38 -14.08 -10.10 11.28
CA TYR A 38 -13.29 -8.86 11.41
C TYR A 38 -13.97 -7.68 10.69
N ASN A 39 -13.46 -6.47 10.91
CA ASN A 39 -13.97 -5.27 10.24
C ASN A 39 -13.69 -5.31 8.72
N ALA A 40 -14.75 -5.55 7.94
CA ALA A 40 -14.67 -5.70 6.49
C ALA A 40 -14.15 -4.44 5.77
N GLY A 41 -14.62 -3.25 6.17
CA GLY A 41 -14.21 -1.99 5.53
C GLY A 41 -12.73 -1.65 5.78
N LYS A 42 -12.23 -1.90 6.98
CA LYS A 42 -10.79 -1.75 7.27
C LYS A 42 -9.93 -2.70 6.45
N ALA A 43 -10.36 -3.96 6.33
CA ALA A 43 -9.64 -4.94 5.53
C ALA A 43 -9.65 -4.59 4.03
N GLU A 44 -10.79 -4.08 3.53
CA GLU A 44 -10.93 -3.64 2.15
C GLU A 44 -9.96 -2.50 1.81
N VAL A 45 -9.91 -1.47 2.66
CA VAL A 45 -8.98 -0.32 2.48
C VAL A 45 -7.53 -0.77 2.61
N ALA A 46 -7.21 -1.61 3.60
CA ALA A 46 -5.85 -2.13 3.78
C ALA A 46 -5.39 -2.95 2.56
N GLY A 47 -6.26 -3.82 2.03
CA GLY A 47 -5.96 -4.59 0.83
C GLY A 47 -5.78 -3.71 -0.42
N LEU A 48 -6.52 -2.61 -0.53
CA LEU A 48 -6.41 -1.66 -1.64
C LEU A 48 -5.09 -0.89 -1.60
N LEU A 49 -4.64 -0.47 -0.41
CA LEU A 49 -3.47 0.38 -0.24
C LEU A 49 -2.15 -0.38 -0.01
N HIS A 50 -2.17 -1.71 0.21
CA HIS A 50 -1.00 -2.47 0.67
C HIS A 50 0.25 -2.29 -0.20
N ASP A 51 0.07 -2.14 -1.51
CA ASP A 51 1.12 -2.04 -2.52
C ASP A 51 1.16 -0.65 -3.20
N CYS A 52 0.58 0.39 -2.58
CA CYS A 52 0.47 1.74 -3.19
C CYS A 52 1.82 2.41 -3.53
N ALA A 53 2.93 1.92 -2.98
CA ALA A 53 4.28 2.37 -3.27
C ALA A 53 5.11 1.37 -4.10
N LYS A 54 4.49 0.30 -4.60
CA LYS A 54 5.21 -0.85 -5.19
C LYS A 54 5.91 -0.55 -6.50
N ASP A 55 5.37 0.37 -7.30
CA ASP A 55 5.92 0.72 -8.60
C ASP A 55 6.89 1.92 -8.55
N LEU A 56 7.14 2.48 -7.35
CA LEU A 56 8.17 3.49 -7.16
C LEU A 56 9.56 2.88 -7.31
N ASP A 57 10.45 3.59 -8.01
CA ASP A 57 11.86 3.21 -8.07
C ASP A 57 12.55 3.35 -6.71
N TYR A 58 13.69 2.66 -6.55
CA TYR A 58 14.43 2.64 -5.30
C TYR A 58 14.85 4.04 -4.80
N LYS A 59 15.31 4.92 -5.69
CA LYS A 59 15.73 6.29 -5.30
C LYS A 59 14.55 7.10 -4.80
N SER A 60 13.37 6.92 -5.42
CA SER A 60 12.13 7.53 -4.97
C SER A 60 11.72 7.01 -3.59
N LEU A 61 11.82 5.70 -3.35
CA LEU A 61 11.56 5.10 -2.04
C LEU A 61 12.52 5.64 -0.96
N GLU A 62 13.83 5.72 -1.23
CA GLU A 62 14.82 6.28 -0.29
C GLU A 62 14.51 7.73 0.07
N LYS A 63 14.17 8.56 -0.93
CA LYS A 63 13.76 9.96 -0.69
C LYS A 63 12.54 10.03 0.22
N MET A 64 11.58 9.11 0.06
CA MET A 64 10.38 9.07 0.89
C MET A 64 10.65 8.57 2.30
N VAL A 65 11.56 7.61 2.48
CA VAL A 65 12.05 7.19 3.80
C VAL A 65 12.60 8.39 4.58
N LEU A 66 13.47 9.19 3.95
CA LEU A 66 14.02 10.38 4.57
C LEU A 66 12.92 11.43 4.85
N LYS A 67 12.08 11.72 3.85
CA LYS A 67 10.98 12.70 3.96
C LYS A 67 10.00 12.37 5.08
N TYR A 68 9.72 11.09 5.30
CA TYR A 68 8.78 10.63 6.32
C TYR A 68 9.45 10.18 7.61
N SER A 69 10.77 10.32 7.72
CA SER A 69 11.56 9.90 8.89
C SER A 69 11.27 8.44 9.29
N ILE A 70 11.18 7.56 8.29
CA ILE A 70 10.93 6.13 8.50
C ILE A 70 12.20 5.49 9.05
N GLN A 71 12.10 4.89 10.23
CA GLN A 71 13.20 4.14 10.83
C GLN A 71 13.38 2.81 10.08
N LEU A 72 14.61 2.55 9.62
CA LEU A 72 14.96 1.31 8.95
C LEU A 72 15.88 0.48 9.83
N ASP A 73 15.57 -0.80 10.00
CA ASP A 73 16.51 -1.76 10.58
C ASP A 73 17.59 -2.19 9.57
N GLU A 74 18.60 -2.90 10.05
CA GLU A 74 19.71 -3.38 9.22
C GLU A 74 19.28 -4.33 8.08
N THR A 75 18.20 -5.09 8.29
CA THR A 75 17.69 -6.04 7.30
C THR A 75 17.01 -5.31 6.16
N ILE A 76 16.17 -4.32 6.48
CA ILE A 76 15.48 -3.49 5.50
C ILE A 76 16.48 -2.69 4.65
N GLN A 77 17.53 -2.14 5.28
CA GLN A 77 18.58 -1.41 4.57
C GLN A 77 19.30 -2.28 3.52
N LYS A 78 19.42 -3.58 3.75
CA LYS A 78 20.07 -4.53 2.84
C LYS A 78 19.13 -5.04 1.74
N ILE A 79 17.82 -4.87 1.88
CA ILE A 79 16.83 -5.42 0.96
C ILE A 79 15.92 -4.30 0.44
N PRO A 80 16.31 -3.63 -0.67
CA PRO A 80 15.55 -2.55 -1.30
C PRO A 80 14.05 -2.77 -1.44
N LYS A 81 13.65 -4.01 -1.76
CA LYS A 81 12.23 -4.38 -1.94
C LYS A 81 11.42 -4.23 -0.66
N LEU A 82 12.02 -4.21 0.53
CA LEU A 82 11.32 -4.04 1.80
C LEU A 82 10.99 -2.58 2.12
N LEU A 83 11.36 -1.62 1.28
CA LEU A 83 11.02 -0.21 1.47
C LEU A 83 9.56 0.11 1.10
N HIS A 84 9.02 -0.50 0.04
CA HIS A 84 7.66 -0.18 -0.43
C HIS A 84 6.55 -0.37 0.62
N PRO A 85 6.50 -1.41 1.47
CA PRO A 85 5.41 -1.54 2.44
C PRO A 85 5.49 -0.46 3.51
N LEU A 86 6.71 -0.03 3.90
CA LEU A 86 6.91 1.03 4.89
C LEU A 86 6.55 2.41 4.33
N VAL A 87 7.04 2.71 3.13
CA VAL A 87 6.70 3.95 2.42
C VAL A 87 5.21 3.98 2.11
N GLY A 88 4.63 2.86 1.67
CA GLY A 88 3.21 2.71 1.38
C GLY A 88 2.35 2.98 2.61
N ALA A 89 2.73 2.47 3.79
CA ALA A 89 2.05 2.79 5.05
C ALA A 89 2.09 4.30 5.38
N ALA A 90 3.22 4.97 5.12
CA ALA A 90 3.34 6.41 5.33
C ALA A 90 2.50 7.25 4.34
N ILE A 91 2.37 6.80 3.10
CA ILE A 91 1.46 7.39 2.11
C ILE A 91 0.00 7.18 2.53
N ALA A 92 -0.37 5.94 2.84
CA ALA A 92 -1.73 5.55 3.22
C ALA A 92 -2.25 6.28 4.46
N LYS A 93 -1.37 6.68 5.39
CA LYS A 93 -1.74 7.47 6.57
C LYS A 93 -2.30 8.87 6.22
N LYS A 94 -2.07 9.35 4.99
CA LYS A 94 -2.54 10.66 4.50
C LYS A 94 -3.82 10.56 3.66
N GLU A 95 -4.35 9.35 3.49
CA GLU A 95 -5.64 9.06 2.85
C GLU A 95 -6.77 8.96 3.89
#